data_AF-A0A0J8SMP0-F1
#
_entry.id   AF-A0A0J8SMP0-F1
#
_cell.length_a   1.000
_cell.length_b   1.000
_cell.length_c   1.000
_cell.angle_alpha   90.00
_cell.angle_beta   90.00
_cell.angle_gamma   90.00
#
_symmetry.space_group_name_H-M   'P 1'
#
loop_
_entity.id
_entity.type
_entity.pdbx_description
1 polymer ?
#
loop_
_entity_poly.entity_id
_entity_poly.type
_entity_poly.pdbx_seq_one_letter_code
_entity_poly.pdbx_strand_id
1 'polypeptide(L)' 'MSLPTYDQLMLPLMKLLFELNEPIKISDAANILAERSKLSKDILNQTLPSGKNIFKDRVSWAKTWRIQT' A
#
# COMPACT_ATOMS: atom_id res chain seq x y z
N MET A 1 -2.82 7.73 15.02
CA MET A 1 -2.22 6.72 14.11
C MET A 1 -1.65 7.46 12.91
N SER A 2 -0.55 6.99 12.34
CA SER A 2 0.07 7.56 11.15
C SER A 2 -0.06 6.61 9.96
N LEU A 3 -0.05 7.15 8.73
CA LEU A 3 0.05 6.32 7.54
C LEU A 3 1.38 5.53 7.55
N PRO A 4 1.36 4.22 7.25
CA PRO A 4 2.58 3.44 7.15
C PRO A 4 3.47 3.95 6.02
N THR A 5 4.78 3.87 6.20
CA THR A 5 5.75 4.19 5.13
C THR A 5 5.78 3.09 4.07
N TYR A 6 6.43 3.33 2.94
CA TYR A 6 6.53 2.33 1.87
C TYR A 6 7.26 1.05 2.34
N ASP A 7 8.31 1.17 3.17
CA ASP A 7 9.04 0.03 3.74
C ASP A 7 8.14 -0.86 4.59
N GLN A 8 7.28 -0.23 5.41
CA GLN A 8 6.33 -0.92 6.26
C GLN A 8 5.23 -1.63 5.45
N LEU A 9 5.00 -1.21 4.21
CA LEU A 9 4.02 -1.81 3.30
C LEU A 9 4.61 -2.94 2.45
N MET A 10 5.94 -3.10 2.39
CA MET A 10 6.57 -4.17 1.59
C MET A 10 6.18 -5.56 2.08
N LEU A 11 6.29 -5.83 3.38
CA LEU A 11 5.97 -7.14 3.93
C LEU A 11 4.47 -7.47 3.79
N PRO A 12 3.52 -6.58 4.15
CA PRO A 12 2.10 -6.80 3.89
C PRO A 12 1.78 -7.04 2.41
N LEU A 13 2.40 -6.28 1.49
CA LEU A 13 2.22 -6.46 0.06
C LEU A 13 2.73 -7.84 -0.40
N MET A 14 3.92 -8.25 0.03
CA MET A 14 4.48 -9.57 -0.30
C MET A 14 3.61 -10.72 0.22
N LYS A 15 3.13 -10.61 1.47
CA LYS A 15 2.20 -11.61 2.04
C LYS A 15 0.92 -11.70 1.22
N LEU A 16 0.34 -10.56 0.85
CA LEU A 16 -0.85 -10.53 0.00
C LEU A 16 -0.61 -11.22 -1.34
N LEU A 17 0.51 -10.94 -2.01
CA LEU A 17 0.85 -11.58 -3.29
C LEU A 17 1.06 -13.09 -3.15
N PHE A 18 1.71 -13.53 -2.06
CA PHE A 18 1.90 -14.94 -1.76
C PHE A 18 0.58 -15.66 -1.45
N GLU A 19 -0.32 -15.02 -0.70
CA GLU A 19 -1.65 -15.55 -0.37
C GLU A 19 -2.55 -15.68 -1.62
N LEU A 20 -2.54 -14.68 -2.50
CA LEU A 20 -3.37 -14.68 -3.71
C LEU A 20 -2.86 -15.67 -4.75
N ASN A 21 -1.53 -15.83 -4.86
CA ASN A 21 -0.87 -16.67 -5.84
C ASN A 21 -1.30 -16.38 -7.30
N GLU A 22 -1.73 -15.14 -7.57
CA GLU A 22 -2.18 -14.65 -8.87
C GLU A 22 -1.78 -13.18 -9.09
N PRO A 23 -1.67 -12.73 -10.36
CA PRO A 23 -1.42 -11.32 -10.65
C PRO A 23 -2.59 -10.44 -10.21
N ILE A 24 -2.29 -9.36 -9.47
CA ILE A 24 -3.28 -8.36 -9.03
C ILE A 24 -2.85 -6.96 -9.44
N LYS A 25 -3.82 -6.10 -9.77
CA LYS A 25 -3.54 -4.68 -10.00
C LYS A 25 -3.11 -4.02 -8.69
N ILE A 26 -2.12 -3.15 -8.77
CA ILE A 26 -1.61 -2.45 -7.57
C ILE A 26 -2.67 -1.61 -6.85
N SER A 27 -3.66 -1.09 -7.59
CA SER A 27 -4.82 -0.38 -7.03
C SER A 27 -5.67 -1.26 -6.14
N ASP A 28 -5.88 -2.52 -6.56
CA ASP A 28 -6.73 -3.48 -5.87
C ASP A 28 -5.98 -4.03 -4.66
N ALA A 29 -4.68 -4.31 -4.81
CA ALA A 29 -3.80 -4.62 -3.69
C ALA A 29 -3.81 -3.50 -2.62
N ALA A 30 -3.76 -2.23 -3.03
CA ALA A 30 -3.86 -1.11 -2.10
C ALA A 30 -5.21 -1.05 -1.38
N ASN A 31 -6.32 -1.35 -2.06
CA ASN A 31 -7.64 -1.39 -1.42
C ASN A 31 -7.71 -2.53 -0.37
N ILE A 32 -7.24 -3.73 -0.72
CA ILE A 32 -7.20 -4.87 0.21
C ILE A 32 -6.32 -4.57 1.42
N LEU A 33 -5.14 -3.98 1.20
CA LEU A 33 -4.25 -3.58 2.29
C LEU A 33 -4.87 -2.50 3.17
N ALA A 34 -5.62 -1.55 2.59
CA ALA A 34 -6.34 -0.53 3.35
C ALA A 34 -7.40 -1.16 4.26
N GLU A 35 -8.20 -2.09 3.74
CA GLU A 35 -9.20 -2.84 4.53
C GLU A 35 -8.57 -3.65 5.65
N ARG A 36 -7.41 -4.28 5.41
CA ARG A 36 -6.66 -5.06 6.41
C ARG A 36 -5.91 -4.19 7.43
N SER A 37 -5.63 -2.93 7.12
CA SER A 37 -4.76 -2.06 7.93
C SER A 37 -5.36 -1.56 9.25
N LYS A 38 -6.67 -1.76 9.48
CA LYS A 38 -7.43 -1.23 10.63
C LYS A 38 -7.28 0.29 10.82
N LEU A 39 -6.84 1.02 9.79
CA LEU A 39 -6.70 2.47 9.81
C LEU A 39 -8.07 3.13 9.63
N SER A 40 -8.25 4.31 10.26
CA SER A 40 -9.46 5.10 10.05
C SER A 40 -9.55 5.60 8.60
N LYS A 41 -10.79 5.79 8.11
CA LYS A 41 -11.07 6.36 6.79
C LYS A 41 -10.44 7.73 6.61
N ASP A 42 -10.44 8.58 7.62
CA ASP A 42 -9.78 9.89 7.58
C ASP A 42 -8.28 9.79 7.29
N ILE A 43 -7.63 8.75 7.81
CA ILE A 43 -6.20 8.51 7.58
C ILE A 43 -5.98 7.93 6.18
N LEU A 44 -6.81 6.96 5.77
CA LEU A 44 -6.72 6.34 4.47
C LEU A 44 -7.05 7.29 3.32
N ASN A 45 -7.89 8.31 3.56
CA ASN A 45 -8.31 9.28 2.56
C ASN A 45 -7.38 10.49 2.44
N GLN A 46 -6.27 10.55 3.17
CA GLN A 46 -5.32 11.65 3.03
C GLN A 46 -4.73 11.69 1.61
N THR A 47 -4.68 12.89 1.05
CA THR A 47 -4.21 13.17 -0.29
C THR A 47 -3.00 14.11 -0.27
N LEU A 48 -2.14 13.96 -1.26
CA LEU A 48 -1.10 14.92 -1.58
C LEU A 48 -1.72 16.19 -2.17
N PRO A 49 -1.01 17.33 -2.17
CA PRO A 49 -1.46 18.56 -2.85
C PRO A 49 -1.77 18.35 -4.34
N SER A 50 -1.19 17.33 -4.96
CA SER A 50 -1.45 16.89 -6.34
C SER A 50 -2.76 16.09 -6.51
N GLY A 51 -3.53 15.87 -5.46
CA GLY A 51 -4.78 15.10 -5.47
C GLY A 51 -4.60 13.58 -5.38
N LYS A 52 -3.35 13.08 -5.40
CA LYS A 52 -3.07 11.64 -5.31
C LYS A 52 -3.24 11.15 -3.88
N ASN A 53 -3.87 9.99 -3.69
CA ASN A 53 -4.00 9.36 -2.38
C ASN A 53 -2.64 8.87 -1.86
N ILE A 54 -2.27 9.28 -0.64
CA ILE A 54 -0.95 9.00 -0.06
C ILE A 54 -0.76 7.49 0.18
N PHE A 55 -1.78 6.80 0.70
CA PHE A 55 -1.68 5.37 0.99
C PHE A 55 -1.46 4.55 -0.29
N LYS A 56 -2.27 4.79 -1.33
CA LYS A 56 -2.14 4.12 -2.64
C LYS A 56 -0.80 4.41 -3.31
N ASP A 57 -0.28 5.62 -3.16
CA ASP A 57 1.05 5.98 -3.65
C ASP A 57 2.14 5.17 -2.94
N ARG A 58 2.12 5.10 -1.61
CA ARG A 58 3.10 4.33 -0.83
C ARG A 58 3.05 2.82 -1.11
N VAL A 59 1.86 2.24 -1.30
CA VAL A 59 1.72 0.85 -1.75
C VAL A 59 2.36 0.66 -3.14
N SER A 60 2.19 1.64 -4.03
CA SER A 60 2.81 1.61 -5.35
C SER A 60 4.34 1.72 -5.30
N TRP A 61 4.89 2.41 -4.31
CA TRP A 61 6.35 2.48 -4.08
C TRP A 61 6.92 1.22 -3.43
N ALA A 62 6.14 0.56 -2.57
CA ALA A 62 6.56 -0.67 -1.90
C ALA A 62 6.93 -1.80 -2.88
N LYS A 63 6.40 -1.79 -4.11
CA LYS A 63 6.79 -2.75 -5.16
C LYS A 63 8.18 -2.48 -5.75
N THR A 64 8.62 -1.21 -5.77
CA THR A 64 9.79 -0.76 -6.53
C THR A 64 11.08 -0.89 -5.74
N TRP A 65 11.02 -0.76 -4.41
CA TRP A 65 12.21 -0.60 -3.55
C TRP A 65 13.07 -1.85 -3.33
N ARG A 66 12.83 -2.93 -4.08
CA ARG A 66 13.58 -4.20 -3.96
C ARG A 66 14.76 -4.35 -4.94
N ILE A 67 15.32 -3.25 -5.46
CA ILE A 67 16.40 -3.26 -6.48
C ILE A 67 17.60 -2.36 -6.11
N GLN A 68 17.94 -2.23 -4.84
CA GLN A 68 19.27 -1.74 -4.43
C GLN A 68 19.97 -2.81 -3.62
N THR A 69 20.61 -3.73 -4.33
CA THR A 69 21.74 -4.56 -3.87
C THR A 69 23.00 -4.00 -4.48
#